data_AF-A0A9D7TTN3-F1
#
_entry.id   AF-A0A9D7TTN3-F1
#
_cell.length_a   1.000
_cell.length_b   1.000
_cell.length_c   1.000
_cell.angle_alpha   90.00
_cell.angle_beta   90.00
_cell.angle_gamma   90.00
#
_symmetry.space_group_name_H-M   'P 1'
#
loop_
_entity.id
_entity.type
_entity.pdbx_description
1 polymer ?
#
loop_
_entity_poly.entity_id
_entity_poly.type
_entity_poly.pdbx_seq_one_letter_code
_entity_poly.pdbx_strand_id
1 'polypeptide(L)'
;MLSIIVLLQVVLINFSFNISVKLFSLLLLSMTFYLFLPYSRRLIAAIFTNSTIKAIPTLANNKKQLFTLFLKCFIGGLFLLEGFYPYLNFGENKSAAPYLHGAYEVKKITILNEELTQPHFLYTHFFIHKNGYIIFEDSNRIMKDFALQYDTINQKLFLTDYKKNTTTLDYKYSDTDSTLILNYTLNNKPVTIFGKAIDWRKLPLLKDDFDWTSD
;
A
#
# COMPACT_ATOMS: atom_id res chain seq x y z
N MET A 1 -9.82 -33.73 -2.50
CA MET A 1 -8.56 -34.20 -3.14
C MET A 1 -8.21 -33.36 -4.35
N LEU A 2 -9.13 -33.17 -5.30
CA LEU A 2 -8.94 -32.27 -6.45
C LEU A 2 -8.40 -30.88 -6.05
N SER A 3 -9.01 -30.26 -5.03
CA SER A 3 -8.58 -28.95 -4.54
C SER A 3 -7.15 -28.92 -4.01
N ILE A 4 -6.65 -30.01 -3.39
CA ILE A 4 -5.25 -30.10 -2.94
C ILE A 4 -4.32 -30.12 -4.14
N ILE A 5 -4.65 -30.92 -5.16
CA ILE A 5 -3.83 -31.04 -6.39
C ILE A 5 -3.76 -29.69 -7.11
N VAL A 6 -4.90 -29.02 -7.28
CA VAL A 6 -4.97 -27.70 -7.94
C VAL A 6 -4.18 -26.66 -7.15
N LEU A 7 -4.38 -26.57 -5.84
CA LEU A 7 -3.67 -25.60 -5.00
C LEU A 7 -2.17 -25.87 -4.91
N LEU A 8 -1.75 -27.15 -4.93
CA LEU A 8 -0.35 -27.52 -4.99
C LEU A 8 0.29 -27.00 -6.29
N GLN A 9 -0.37 -27.13 -7.44
CA GLN A 9 0.13 -26.57 -8.70
C GLN A 9 0.23 -25.04 -8.65
N VAL A 10 -0.78 -24.37 -8.10
CA VAL A 10 -0.76 -22.91 -7.94
C VAL A 10 0.42 -22.47 -7.06
N VAL A 11 0.67 -23.17 -5.94
CA VAL A 11 1.84 -22.89 -5.10
C VAL A 11 3.14 -23.09 -5.87
N LEU A 12 3.29 -24.20 -6.62
CA LEU A 12 4.48 -24.46 -7.41
C LEU A 12 4.75 -23.35 -8.43
N ILE A 13 3.72 -22.93 -9.19
CA ILE A 13 3.82 -21.82 -10.15
C ILE A 13 4.24 -20.52 -9.44
N ASN A 14 3.60 -20.18 -8.32
CA ASN A 14 3.92 -18.95 -7.59
C ASN A 14 5.36 -18.92 -7.08
N PHE A 15 5.92 -20.07 -6.69
CA PHE A 15 7.31 -20.20 -6.28
C PHE A 15 8.28 -20.16 -7.48
N SER A 16 7.97 -20.88 -8.57
CA SER A 16 8.80 -20.93 -9.77
C SER A 16 8.94 -19.59 -10.47
N PHE A 17 7.87 -18.80 -10.52
CA PHE A 17 7.84 -17.51 -11.22
C PHE A 17 7.98 -16.29 -10.30
N ASN A 18 8.34 -16.51 -9.03
CA ASN A 18 8.51 -15.45 -8.03
C ASN A 18 7.30 -14.49 -7.91
N ILE A 19 6.08 -14.99 -8.07
CA ILE A 19 4.85 -14.21 -8.01
C ILE A 19 4.55 -13.84 -6.54
N SER A 20 4.07 -12.63 -6.28
CA SER A 20 3.93 -12.05 -4.92
C SER A 20 2.94 -12.76 -3.98
N VAL A 21 2.09 -13.68 -4.46
CA VAL A 21 0.96 -14.26 -3.69
C VAL A 21 1.28 -15.58 -2.96
N LYS A 22 2.56 -15.87 -2.68
CA LYS A 22 3.03 -17.14 -2.09
C LYS A 22 2.37 -17.44 -0.76
N LEU A 23 2.38 -16.50 0.18
CA LEU A 23 1.83 -16.67 1.53
C LEU A 23 0.33 -17.03 1.49
N PHE A 24 -0.43 -16.33 0.65
CA PHE A 24 -1.86 -16.59 0.48
C PHE A 24 -2.14 -17.97 -0.13
N SER A 25 -1.42 -18.35 -1.18
CA SER A 25 -1.56 -19.69 -1.77
C SER A 25 -1.17 -20.82 -0.80
N LEU A 26 -0.17 -20.59 0.08
CA LEU A 26 0.25 -21.53 1.10
C LEU A 26 -0.77 -21.66 2.24
N LEU A 27 -1.42 -20.55 2.62
CA LEU A 27 -2.54 -20.52 3.56
C LEU A 27 -3.72 -21.35 3.05
N LEU A 28 -4.13 -21.14 1.80
CA LEU A 28 -5.23 -21.89 1.17
C LEU A 28 -4.93 -23.39 1.11
N LEU A 29 -3.69 -23.76 0.73
CA LEU A 29 -3.26 -25.15 0.71
C LEU A 29 -3.28 -25.76 2.13
N SER A 30 -2.81 -25.03 3.14
CA SER A 30 -2.85 -25.45 4.56
C SER A 30 -4.28 -25.64 5.07
N MET A 31 -5.19 -24.71 4.80
CA MET A 31 -6.62 -24.84 5.13
C MET A 31 -7.24 -26.07 4.45
N THR A 32 -6.86 -26.34 3.21
CA THR A 32 -7.35 -27.52 2.49
C THR A 32 -6.84 -28.81 3.13
N PHE A 33 -5.57 -28.87 3.56
CA PHE A 33 -5.05 -29.99 4.34
C PHE A 33 -5.76 -30.14 5.69
N TYR A 34 -6.06 -29.05 6.39
CA TYR A 34 -6.79 -29.07 7.65
C TYR A 34 -8.21 -29.64 7.49
N LEU A 35 -8.95 -29.20 6.47
CA LEU A 35 -10.27 -29.74 6.15
C LEU A 35 -10.21 -31.22 5.73
N PHE A 36 -9.09 -31.63 5.13
CA PHE A 36 -8.86 -33.00 4.70
C PHE A 36 -8.50 -33.95 5.84
N LEU A 37 -7.83 -33.44 6.88
CA LEU A 37 -7.30 -34.22 8.00
C LEU A 37 -8.28 -35.23 8.62
N PRO A 38 -9.55 -34.89 8.95
CA PRO A 38 -10.49 -35.84 9.56
C PRO A 38 -10.91 -36.99 8.64
N TYR A 39 -10.74 -36.85 7.31
CA TYR A 39 -11.15 -37.84 6.32
C TYR A 39 -9.97 -38.60 5.69
N SER A 40 -8.73 -38.22 6.03
CA SER A 40 -7.48 -38.75 5.45
C SER A 40 -7.41 -40.28 5.44
N ARG A 41 -7.66 -40.93 6.58
CA ARG A 41 -7.61 -42.41 6.71
C ARG A 41 -8.59 -43.12 5.78
N ARG A 42 -9.79 -42.57 5.60
CA ARG A 42 -10.83 -43.17 4.75
C ARG A 42 -10.51 -43.04 3.28
N LEU A 43 -9.88 -41.93 2.87
CA LEU A 43 -9.53 -41.69 1.47
C LEU A 43 -8.29 -42.49 1.06
N ILE A 44 -7.29 -42.60 1.95
CA ILE A 44 -6.15 -43.51 1.74
C ILE A 44 -6.67 -44.95 1.64
N ALA A 45 -7.57 -45.36 2.54
CA ALA A 45 -8.23 -46.66 2.43
C ALA A 45 -9.00 -46.77 1.10
N ALA A 46 -9.81 -45.79 0.70
CA ALA A 46 -10.56 -45.83 -0.56
C ALA A 46 -9.69 -46.00 -1.82
N ILE A 47 -8.51 -45.38 -1.83
CA ILE A 47 -7.60 -45.39 -2.99
C ILE A 47 -6.77 -46.68 -3.04
N PHE A 48 -6.27 -47.15 -1.89
CA PHE A 48 -5.33 -48.27 -1.82
C PHE A 48 -5.95 -49.60 -1.39
N THR A 49 -7.13 -49.56 -0.79
CA THR A 49 -7.80 -50.70 -0.17
C THR A 49 -9.24 -50.71 -0.66
N ASN A 50 -9.55 -51.54 -1.66
CA ASN A 50 -10.85 -51.61 -2.36
C ASN A 50 -12.03 -52.11 -1.47
N SER A 51 -12.12 -51.59 -0.25
CA SER A 51 -12.95 -52.02 0.86
C SER A 51 -14.16 -51.09 0.99
N THR A 52 -15.32 -51.70 1.19
CA THR A 52 -16.60 -51.00 1.35
C THR A 52 -16.57 -50.12 2.60
N ILE A 53 -16.55 -48.81 2.40
CA ILE A 53 -16.52 -47.83 3.49
C ILE A 53 -17.91 -47.81 4.14
N LYS A 54 -17.99 -48.14 5.44
CA LYS A 54 -19.25 -48.04 6.19
C LYS A 54 -19.76 -46.59 6.18
N ALA A 55 -21.05 -46.43 5.87
CA ALA A 55 -21.73 -45.14 5.84
C ALA A 55 -21.64 -44.43 7.21
N ILE A 56 -21.56 -43.10 7.15
CA ILE A 56 -21.47 -42.24 8.34
C ILE A 56 -22.76 -42.43 9.16
N PRO A 57 -22.68 -42.73 10.47
CA PRO A 57 -23.88 -42.73 11.30
C PRO A 57 -24.51 -41.34 11.27
N THR A 58 -25.82 -41.28 11.02
CA THR A 58 -26.62 -40.05 11.03
C THR A 58 -26.41 -39.27 12.31
N LEU A 59 -26.41 -37.94 12.18
CA LEU A 59 -26.23 -36.95 13.25
C LEU A 59 -26.91 -37.38 14.56
N ALA A 60 -26.12 -37.88 15.51
CA ALA A 60 -26.58 -38.06 16.88
C ALA A 60 -26.57 -36.69 17.53
N ASN A 61 -27.76 -36.14 17.77
CA ASN A 61 -27.97 -34.82 18.39
C ASN A 61 -27.35 -34.79 19.79
N ASN A 62 -26.10 -34.36 19.87
CA ASN A 62 -25.31 -34.35 21.10
C ASN A 62 -24.84 -32.90 21.35
N LYS A 63 -24.95 -32.41 22.59
CA LYS A 63 -24.53 -31.04 22.96
C LYS A 63 -23.08 -30.73 22.56
N LYS A 64 -22.20 -31.74 22.52
CA LYS A 64 -20.82 -31.62 22.02
C LYS A 64 -20.75 -31.25 20.53
N GLN A 65 -21.71 -31.70 19.72
CA GLN A 65 -21.75 -31.41 18.29
C GLN A 65 -22.18 -29.96 18.02
N LEU A 66 -23.15 -29.44 18.76
CA LEU A 66 -23.54 -28.02 18.74
C LEU A 66 -22.36 -27.11 19.11
N PHE A 67 -21.63 -27.45 20.18
CA PHE A 67 -20.43 -26.70 20.58
C PHE A 67 -19.34 -26.73 19.50
N THR A 68 -19.13 -27.89 18.87
CA THR A 68 -18.16 -28.02 17.78
C THR A 68 -18.56 -27.21 16.54
N LEU A 69 -19.86 -27.14 16.25
CA LEU A 69 -20.41 -26.36 15.13
C LEU A 69 -20.29 -24.85 15.40
N PHE A 70 -20.60 -24.42 16.64
CA PHE A 70 -20.36 -23.06 17.09
C PHE A 70 -18.88 -22.66 16.93
N LEU A 71 -17.95 -23.50 17.40
CA LEU A 71 -16.53 -23.19 17.32
C LEU A 71 -16.03 -23.07 15.87
N LYS A 72 -16.53 -23.93 14.97
CA LYS A 72 -16.23 -23.85 13.54
C LYS A 72 -16.76 -22.56 12.91
N CYS A 73 -18.01 -22.20 13.19
CA CYS A 73 -18.62 -20.96 12.72
C CYS A 73 -17.92 -19.73 13.30
N PHE A 74 -17.53 -19.77 14.57
CA PHE A 74 -16.84 -18.68 15.26
C PHE A 74 -15.44 -18.43 14.65
N ILE A 75 -14.65 -19.49 14.49
CA ILE A 75 -13.31 -19.38 13.87
C ILE A 75 -13.44 -18.93 12.41
N GLY A 76 -14.36 -19.52 11.64
CA GLY A 76 -14.63 -19.08 10.26
C GLY A 76 -15.07 -17.61 10.19
N GLY A 77 -15.91 -17.18 11.13
CA GLY A 77 -16.34 -15.80 11.26
C GLY A 77 -15.19 -14.84 11.56
N LEU A 78 -14.25 -15.22 12.42
CA LEU A 78 -13.04 -14.41 12.68
C LEU A 78 -12.17 -14.23 11.43
N PHE A 79 -11.98 -15.28 10.64
CA PHE A 79 -11.25 -15.17 9.36
C PHE A 79 -11.96 -14.27 8.36
N LEU A 80 -13.29 -14.35 8.27
CA LEU A 80 -14.07 -13.45 7.43
C LEU A 80 -13.98 -12.01 7.94
N LEU A 81 -14.11 -11.80 9.25
CA LEU A 81 -14.00 -10.48 9.85
C LEU A 81 -12.64 -9.86 9.56
N GLU A 82 -11.54 -10.59 9.76
CA GLU A 82 -10.19 -10.12 9.44
C GLU A 82 -10.02 -9.80 7.94
N GLY A 83 -10.55 -10.66 7.06
CA GLY A 83 -10.49 -10.44 5.61
C GLY A 83 -11.32 -9.25 5.11
N PHE A 84 -12.46 -8.99 5.75
CA PHE A 84 -13.36 -7.87 5.41
C PHE A 84 -13.08 -6.60 6.22
N TYR A 85 -12.29 -6.68 7.30
CA TYR A 85 -11.95 -5.55 8.15
C TYR A 85 -11.34 -4.36 7.37
N PRO A 86 -10.40 -4.58 6.42
CA PRO A 86 -9.91 -3.49 5.58
C PRO A 86 -11.01 -2.82 4.76
N TYR A 87 -11.99 -3.60 4.26
CA TYR A 87 -13.10 -3.11 3.44
C TYR A 87 -14.09 -2.24 4.23
N LEU A 88 -14.27 -2.51 5.52
CA LEU A 88 -15.13 -1.71 6.40
C LEU A 88 -14.47 -0.38 6.81
N ASN A 89 -13.14 -0.28 6.76
CA ASN A 89 -12.37 0.90 7.17
C ASN A 89 -12.05 1.90 6.04
N PHE A 90 -12.61 1.77 4.83
CA PHE A 90 -12.41 2.74 3.74
C PHE A 90 -13.15 4.08 3.92
N GLY A 91 -13.60 4.41 5.13
CA GLY A 91 -14.40 5.61 5.43
C GLY A 91 -13.63 6.90 5.69
N GLU A 92 -12.34 6.85 6.08
CA GLU A 92 -11.65 8.04 6.61
C GLU A 92 -10.89 8.88 5.56
N ASN A 93 -10.93 8.50 4.29
CA ASN A 93 -10.28 9.27 3.22
C ASN A 93 -11.21 10.27 2.50
N LYS A 94 -12.21 10.80 3.21
CA LYS A 94 -13.10 11.88 2.70
C LYS A 94 -12.81 13.25 3.31
N SER A 95 -11.72 13.41 4.06
CA SER A 95 -11.22 14.75 4.34
C SER A 95 -10.79 15.38 3.02
N ALA A 96 -11.37 16.54 2.69
CA ALA A 96 -10.99 17.31 1.52
C ALA A 96 -9.45 17.41 1.51
N ALA A 97 -8.83 17.07 0.37
CA ALA A 97 -7.39 17.11 0.25
C ALA A 97 -6.91 18.53 0.62
N PRO A 98 -5.88 18.68 1.48
CA PRO A 98 -5.35 19.99 1.83
C PRO A 98 -5.04 20.83 0.59
N TYR A 99 -5.15 22.16 0.70
CA TYR A 99 -5.06 23.10 -0.42
C TYR A 99 -3.82 22.92 -1.33
N LEU A 100 -2.68 22.48 -0.77
CA LEU A 100 -1.42 22.25 -1.50
C LEU A 100 -1.11 20.76 -1.72
N HIS A 101 -2.09 19.87 -1.54
CA HIS A 101 -1.86 18.44 -1.64
C HIS A 101 -1.52 18.02 -3.07
N GLY A 102 -0.42 17.30 -3.23
CA GLY A 102 -0.01 16.78 -4.53
C GLY A 102 1.47 16.45 -4.63
N ALA A 103 1.84 15.97 -5.82
CA ALA A 103 3.23 15.77 -6.22
C ALA A 103 3.67 16.96 -7.08
N TYR A 104 4.88 17.46 -6.84
CA TYR A 104 5.45 18.60 -7.53
C TYR A 104 6.82 18.24 -8.09
N GLU A 105 7.03 18.54 -9.37
CA GLU A 105 8.33 18.42 -10.02
C GLU A 105 9.10 19.74 -9.88
N VAL A 106 10.35 19.67 -9.41
CA VAL A 106 11.20 20.84 -9.26
C VAL A 106 11.71 21.27 -10.64
N LYS A 107 11.29 22.44 -11.09
CA LYS A 107 11.70 23.01 -12.39
C LYS A 107 12.90 23.94 -12.27
N LYS A 108 13.05 24.60 -11.13
CA LYS A 108 14.09 25.60 -10.89
C LYS A 108 14.42 25.67 -9.40
N ILE A 109 15.70 25.82 -9.08
CA ILE A 109 16.18 26.16 -7.74
C ILE A 109 17.08 27.39 -7.87
N THR A 110 16.89 28.35 -6.98
CA THR A 110 17.72 29.55 -6.91
C THR A 110 18.38 29.62 -5.54
N ILE A 111 19.72 29.74 -5.50
CA ILE A 111 20.49 29.92 -4.26
C ILE A 111 21.25 31.24 -4.39
N LEU A 112 21.13 32.15 -3.41
CA LEU A 112 21.79 33.48 -3.49
C LEU A 112 21.44 34.26 -4.77
N ASN A 113 20.23 34.09 -5.30
CA ASN A 113 19.77 34.65 -6.58
C ASN A 113 20.48 34.08 -7.83
N GLU A 114 21.33 33.07 -7.68
CA GLU A 114 21.89 32.31 -8.79
C GLU A 114 21.01 31.09 -9.10
N GLU A 115 20.69 30.92 -10.38
CA GLU A 115 19.87 29.81 -10.84
C GLU A 115 20.73 28.55 -11.00
N LEU A 116 20.37 27.50 -10.26
CA LEU A 116 20.87 26.17 -10.53
C LEU A 116 20.10 25.61 -11.71
N THR A 117 20.80 24.89 -12.58
CA THR A 117 20.22 24.10 -13.68
C THR A 117 20.48 22.61 -13.44
N GLN A 118 19.64 21.75 -14.01
CA GLN A 118 19.85 20.30 -13.95
C GLN A 118 21.22 19.95 -14.54
N PRO A 119 21.98 18.99 -13.97
CA PRO A 119 21.58 18.00 -12.95
C PRO A 119 21.85 18.41 -11.50
N HIS A 120 22.23 19.65 -11.22
CA HIS A 120 22.70 20.08 -9.90
C HIS A 120 21.58 20.37 -8.88
N PHE A 121 20.36 19.89 -9.14
CA PHE A 121 19.25 20.09 -8.23
C PHE A 121 19.44 19.26 -6.98
N LEU A 122 19.35 19.91 -5.81
CA LEU A 122 19.32 19.23 -4.51
C LEU A 122 18.09 18.31 -4.39
N TYR A 123 16.98 18.72 -5.01
CA TYR A 123 15.72 17.98 -5.01
C TYR A 123 15.15 17.92 -6.43
N THR A 124 14.69 16.73 -6.84
CA THR A 124 14.04 16.51 -8.12
C THR A 124 12.52 16.66 -8.00
N HIS A 125 11.95 16.20 -6.87
CA HIS A 125 10.52 16.26 -6.60
C HIS A 125 10.25 16.60 -5.14
N PHE A 126 9.04 17.06 -4.86
CA PHE A 126 8.51 17.07 -3.51
C PHE A 126 7.02 16.74 -3.49
N PHE A 127 6.57 16.18 -2.38
CA PHE A 127 5.22 15.64 -2.23
C PHE A 127 4.61 16.21 -0.96
N ILE A 128 3.40 16.76 -1.07
CA ILE A 128 2.63 17.25 0.06
C ILE A 128 1.52 16.24 0.33
N HIS A 129 1.64 15.53 1.46
CA HIS A 129 0.74 14.46 1.84
C HIS A 129 -0.42 14.98 2.69
N LYS A 130 -1.60 14.37 2.53
CA LYS A 130 -2.83 14.78 3.23
C LYS A 130 -2.75 14.62 4.75
N ASN A 131 -1.90 13.72 5.23
CA ASN A 131 -1.69 13.45 6.66
C ASN A 131 -0.75 14.48 7.33
N GLY A 132 -0.43 15.61 6.69
CA GLY A 132 0.42 16.64 7.28
C GLY A 132 1.90 16.31 7.22
N TYR A 133 2.37 15.83 6.07
CA TYR A 133 3.80 15.62 5.82
C TYR A 133 4.19 16.22 4.47
N ILE A 134 5.45 16.66 4.36
CA ILE A 134 6.08 16.98 3.09
C ILE A 134 7.32 16.10 2.92
N ILE A 135 7.50 15.57 1.72
CA ILE A 135 8.57 14.64 1.38
C ILE A 135 9.35 15.25 0.23
N PHE A 136 10.66 15.39 0.38
CA PHE A 136 11.57 15.80 -0.69
C PHE A 136 12.31 14.58 -1.22
N GLU A 137 12.42 14.47 -2.54
CA GLU A 137 13.17 13.43 -3.24
C GLU A 137 14.38 14.06 -3.92
N ASP A 138 15.57 13.50 -3.68
CA ASP A 138 16.81 13.95 -4.34
C ASP A 138 17.03 13.29 -5.71
N SER A 139 18.18 13.53 -6.33
CA SER A 139 18.55 12.91 -7.61
C SER A 139 18.90 11.42 -7.50
N ASN A 140 19.21 10.93 -6.29
CA ASN A 140 19.51 9.54 -5.99
C ASN A 140 18.27 8.76 -5.55
N ARG A 141 17.06 9.32 -5.71
CA ARG A 141 15.78 8.72 -5.27
C ARG A 141 15.67 8.55 -3.75
N ILE A 142 16.50 9.24 -2.97
CA ILE A 142 16.41 9.25 -1.52
C ILE A 142 15.30 10.22 -1.12
N MET A 143 14.34 9.71 -0.35
CA MET A 143 13.22 10.49 0.17
C MET A 143 13.50 10.94 1.60
N LYS A 144 13.27 12.22 1.86
CA LYS A 144 13.36 12.81 3.20
C LYS A 144 12.04 13.51 3.54
N ASP A 145 11.40 13.03 4.59
CA ASP A 145 10.10 13.50 5.07
C ASP A 145 10.22 14.42 6.28
N PHE A 146 9.25 15.32 6.39
CA PHE A 146 9.09 16.27 7.48
C PHE A 146 7.62 16.36 7.86
N ALA A 147 7.34 16.48 9.15
CA ALA A 147 6.00 16.84 9.62
C ALA A 147 5.70 18.28 9.17
N LEU A 148 4.51 18.49 8.63
CA LEU A 148 4.09 19.72 7.97
C LEU A 148 2.91 20.35 8.72
N GLN A 149 3.06 21.61 9.09
CA GLN A 149 1.97 22.44 9.59
C GLN A 149 1.79 23.67 8.69
N TYR A 150 0.53 24.05 8.45
CA TYR A 150 0.15 25.16 7.59
C TYR A 150 -0.28 26.36 8.41
N ASP A 151 0.23 27.53 8.05
CA ASP A 151 -0.36 28.81 8.39
C ASP A 151 -0.85 29.46 7.10
N THR A 152 -2.15 29.32 6.84
CA THR A 152 -2.80 29.86 5.64
C THR A 152 -2.99 31.37 5.70
N ILE A 153 -2.94 31.97 6.90
CA ILE A 153 -3.11 33.42 7.10
C ILE A 153 -1.82 34.13 6.72
N ASN A 154 -0.68 33.62 7.21
CA ASN A 154 0.63 34.22 6.95
C ASN A 154 1.38 33.60 5.77
N GLN A 155 0.79 32.64 5.06
CA GLN A 155 1.39 31.90 3.95
C GLN A 155 2.74 31.24 4.33
N LYS A 156 2.75 30.57 5.48
CA LYS A 156 3.92 29.88 6.02
C LYS A 156 3.69 28.38 6.16
N LEU A 157 4.76 27.62 5.96
CA LEU A 157 4.85 26.19 6.26
C LEU A 157 5.89 25.99 7.35
N PHE A 158 5.55 25.16 8.34
CA PHE A 158 6.49 24.73 9.36
C PHE A 158 6.81 23.26 9.14
N LEU A 159 8.09 22.98 8.93
CA LEU A 159 8.64 21.65 8.66
C LEU A 159 9.42 21.18 9.86
N THR A 160 8.94 20.14 10.55
CA THR A 160 9.62 19.57 11.72
C THR A 160 10.25 18.23 11.37
N ASP A 161 11.55 18.09 11.64
CA ASP A 161 12.30 16.83 11.46
C ASP A 161 12.14 15.88 12.66
N TYR A 162 12.63 14.64 12.53
CA TYR A 162 12.63 13.65 13.61
C TYR A 162 13.44 14.05 14.85
N LYS A 163 14.36 15.01 14.71
CA LYS A 163 15.14 15.59 15.81
C LYS A 163 14.43 16.79 16.45
N LYS A 164 13.19 17.09 16.02
CA LYS A 164 12.36 18.23 16.45
C LYS A 164 12.88 19.61 16.04
N ASN A 165 13.81 19.69 15.09
CA ASN A 165 14.19 20.96 14.48
C ASN A 165 13.08 21.42 13.55
N THR A 166 12.68 22.67 13.67
CA THR A 166 11.62 23.25 12.83
C THR A 166 12.21 24.27 11.86
N THR A 167 11.94 24.08 10.58
CA THR A 167 12.29 25.01 9.50
C THR A 167 11.03 25.72 9.05
N THR A 168 11.08 27.03 8.90
CA THR A 168 9.96 27.83 8.37
C THR A 168 10.20 28.13 6.90
N LEU A 169 9.17 27.94 6.08
CA LEU A 169 9.19 28.25 4.65
C LEU A 169 8.04 29.20 4.35
N ASP A 170 8.31 30.23 3.57
CA ASP A 170 7.25 31.04 2.97
C ASP A 170 6.84 30.40 1.64
N TYR A 171 5.54 30.35 1.36
CA TYR A 171 5.05 29.76 0.11
C TYR A 171 4.18 30.71 -0.70
N LYS A 172 4.19 30.52 -2.02
CA LYS A 172 3.24 31.14 -2.95
C LYS A 172 2.73 30.09 -3.92
N TYR A 173 1.41 30.00 -4.05
CA TYR A 173 0.77 29.07 -4.96
C TYR A 173 -0.02 29.82 -6.02
N SER A 174 0.18 29.46 -7.29
CA SER A 174 -0.56 29.97 -8.44
C SER A 174 -1.38 28.85 -9.05
N ASP A 175 -2.71 28.95 -8.94
CA ASP A 175 -3.64 27.98 -9.51
C ASP A 175 -3.54 27.90 -11.04
N THR A 176 -3.31 29.03 -11.72
CA THR A 176 -3.30 29.12 -13.19
C THR A 176 -2.16 28.31 -13.80
N ASP A 177 -0.98 28.36 -13.19
CA ASP A 177 0.22 27.66 -13.65
C ASP A 177 0.48 26.36 -12.87
N SER A 178 -0.40 26.04 -11.91
CA SER A 178 -0.24 24.96 -10.94
C SER A 178 1.16 24.92 -10.33
N THR A 179 1.69 26.10 -10.01
CA THR A 179 3.08 26.30 -9.58
C THR A 179 3.13 26.71 -8.13
N LEU A 180 3.93 25.98 -7.35
CA LEU A 180 4.19 26.21 -5.94
C LEU A 180 5.64 26.67 -5.77
N ILE A 181 5.81 27.85 -5.18
CA ILE A 181 7.11 28.44 -4.89
C ILE A 181 7.34 28.33 -3.39
N LEU A 182 8.47 27.75 -2.99
CA LEU A 182 8.90 27.62 -1.60
C LEU A 182 10.15 28.45 -1.37
N ASN A 183 10.13 29.34 -0.38
CA ASN A 183 11.27 30.18 0.00
C ASN A 183 11.71 29.85 1.41
N TYR A 184 13.01 29.66 1.61
CA TYR A 184 13.58 29.40 2.92
C TYR A 184 15.05 29.79 2.98
N THR A 185 15.60 29.80 4.19
CA THR A 185 17.01 30.12 4.42
C THR A 185 17.76 28.88 4.85
N LEU A 186 18.77 28.48 4.07
CA LEU A 186 19.68 27.38 4.40
C LEU A 186 21.06 27.95 4.70
N ASN A 187 21.57 27.79 5.92
CA ASN A 187 22.90 28.29 6.33
C ASN A 187 23.11 29.78 5.97
N ASN A 188 22.15 30.64 6.32
CA ASN A 188 22.10 32.07 5.97
C ASN A 188 22.05 32.40 4.46
N LYS A 189 21.82 31.41 3.59
CA LYS A 189 21.63 31.63 2.16
C LYS A 189 20.14 31.48 1.80
N PRO A 190 19.53 32.47 1.12
CA PRO A 190 18.18 32.33 0.62
C PRO A 190 18.14 31.27 -0.48
N VAL A 191 17.17 30.37 -0.37
CA VAL A 191 16.89 29.31 -1.33
C VAL A 191 15.43 29.41 -1.75
N THR A 192 15.21 29.42 -3.06
CA THR A 192 13.88 29.36 -3.66
C THR A 192 13.75 28.10 -4.51
N ILE A 193 12.68 27.34 -4.29
CA ILE A 193 12.34 26.14 -5.05
C ILE A 193 11.05 26.42 -5.82
N PHE A 194 11.07 26.18 -7.13
CA PHE A 194 9.90 26.27 -8.00
C PHE A 194 9.43 24.86 -8.36
N GLY A 195 8.29 24.46 -7.79
CA GLY A 195 7.64 23.19 -8.06
C GLY A 195 6.43 23.36 -8.97
N LYS A 196 6.32 22.55 -10.03
CA LYS A 196 5.12 22.45 -10.86
C LYS A 196 4.35 21.19 -10.50
N ALA A 197 3.05 21.31 -10.24
CA ALA A 197 2.21 20.18 -9.89
C ALA A 197 2.18 19.16 -11.04
N ILE A 198 2.33 17.88 -10.69
CA ILE A 198 2.26 16.77 -11.63
C ILE A 198 0.81 16.38 -11.81
N ASP A 199 0.36 16.40 -13.06
CA ASP A 199 -0.95 15.87 -13.45
C ASP A 199 -0.91 14.34 -13.43
N TRP A 200 -1.27 13.77 -12.29
CA TRP A 200 -1.21 12.32 -12.06
C TRP A 200 -2.04 11.53 -13.09
N ARG A 201 -3.11 12.11 -13.65
CA ARG A 201 -3.94 11.46 -14.67
C ARG A 201 -3.20 11.21 -15.98
N LYS A 202 -2.09 11.90 -16.21
CA LYS A 202 -1.24 11.73 -17.40
C LYS A 202 -0.10 10.75 -17.19
N LEU A 203 0.08 10.24 -15.96
CA LEU A 203 1.16 9.29 -15.67
C LEU A 203 0.91 7.95 -16.36
N PRO A 204 1.94 7.33 -16.98
CA PRO A 204 1.79 6.07 -17.72
C PRO A 204 1.17 4.95 -16.88
N LEU A 205 1.49 4.90 -15.58
CA LEU A 205 1.01 3.86 -14.66
C LEU A 205 -0.52 3.85 -14.46
N LEU A 206 -1.20 4.95 -14.80
CA LEU A 206 -2.64 5.12 -14.68
C LEU A 206 -3.36 5.19 -16.02
N LYS A 207 -2.61 5.11 -17.13
CA LYS A 207 -3.20 4.87 -18.43
C LYS A 207 -3.52 3.38 -18.50
N ASP A 208 -4.75 3.04 -18.87
CA ASP A 208 -5.18 1.66 -19.14
C ASP A 208 -4.59 1.11 -20.46
N ASP A 209 -3.42 1.60 -20.87
CA ASP A 209 -2.70 1.14 -22.05
C ASP A 209 -2.03 -0.19 -21.68
N PHE A 210 -2.81 -1.26 -21.74
CA PHE A 210 -2.30 -2.63 -21.71
C PHE A 210 -1.53 -2.87 -23.01
N ASP A 211 -0.23 -2.55 -23.01
CA ASP A 211 0.67 -2.88 -24.11
C ASP A 211 0.95 -4.39 -24.09
N TRP A 212 0.40 -5.09 -25.08
CA TRP A 212 0.54 -6.54 -25.26
C TRP A 212 1.98 -7.00 -25.55
N THR A 213 2.88 -6.08 -25.88
CA THR A 213 4.24 -6.39 -26.31
C THR A 213 5.26 -5.50 -25.62
N SER A 214 6.15 -6.13 -24.86
CA SER A 214 7.46 -5.59 -24.52
C SER A 214 8.44 -6.07 -25.59
N ASP A 215 8.90 -5.15 -26.45
CA ASP A 215 10.07 -5.40 -27.32
C ASP A 215 11.38 -5.40 -26.52
#